data_AF-A0A270BM19-F1
#
_entry.id   AF-A0A270BM19-F1
#
_cell.length_a   1.000
_cell.length_b   1.000
_cell.length_c   1.000
_cell.angle_alpha   90.00
_cell.angle_beta   90.00
_cell.angle_gamma   90.00
#
_symmetry.space_group_name_H-M   'P 1'
#
loop_
_entity.id
_entity.type
_entity.pdbx_description
1 polymer ?
#
loop_
_entity_poly.entity_id
_entity_poly.type
_entity_poly.pdbx_seq_one_letter_code
_entity_poly.pdbx_strand_id
1 'polypeptide(L)'
;MILTAVGVLALLGAGSAAAFQTQTEEPATEQPATGATDLDAVAADLAKDKEQPDGTTPEERTNTARLNAEQAARAKAENTAYEQQVAAAAQEEAAAQAAYADETAAYEAEKARVAAEAAAQRQKWEADVAACKAGDTTRCAQPATPPKP
;
A
#
# COMPACT_ATOMS: atom_id res chain seq x y z
N MET A 1 -4.22 37.11 17.45
CA MET A 1 -3.16 36.93 18.48
C MET A 1 -3.15 35.44 18.79
N ILE A 2 -2.17 34.60 18.43
CA ILE A 2 -0.72 34.76 18.30
C ILE A 2 -0.21 33.80 17.19
N LEU A 3 0.69 34.36 16.38
CA LEU A 3 1.71 33.83 15.45
C LEU A 3 1.69 32.39 14.92
N THR A 4 1.68 32.34 13.58
CA THR A 4 2.30 31.36 12.68
C THR A 4 3.81 31.22 12.92
N ALA A 5 4.31 29.99 12.99
CA ALA A 5 5.73 29.68 12.88
C ALA A 5 5.94 28.68 11.72
N VAL A 6 6.51 29.19 10.64
CA VAL A 6 7.09 28.43 9.53
C VAL A 6 8.45 27.91 10.01
N GLY A 7 8.69 26.61 9.88
CA GLY A 7 9.98 26.00 10.15
C GLY A 7 10.17 24.75 9.30
N VAL A 8 10.74 24.92 8.12
CA VAL A 8 11.24 23.83 7.26
C VAL A 8 12.45 23.19 7.95
N LEU A 9 12.38 21.91 8.27
CA LEU A 9 13.55 21.11 8.64
C LEU A 9 13.77 20.06 7.55
N ALA A 10 14.78 20.29 6.71
CA ALA A 10 15.22 19.36 5.69
C ALA A 10 16.29 18.40 6.26
N LEU A 11 16.09 17.11 5.95
CA LEU A 11 17.03 15.99 5.89
C LEU A 11 18.11 15.85 6.97
N LEU A 12 18.02 14.74 7.72
CA LEU A 12 19.12 13.78 7.85
C LEU A 12 18.54 12.39 8.10
N GLY A 13 18.56 11.56 7.06
CA GLY A 13 18.40 10.13 7.20
C GLY A 13 19.61 9.56 7.94
N ALA A 14 19.36 8.90 9.06
CA ALA A 14 20.30 8.02 9.71
C ALA A 14 19.48 6.85 10.27
N GLY A 15 19.44 5.77 9.50
CA GLY A 15 18.87 4.50 9.92
C GLY A 15 19.64 3.97 11.13
N SER A 16 18.87 3.48 12.11
CA SER A 16 19.36 2.80 13.29
C SER A 16 19.99 1.46 12.91
N ALA A 17 21.32 1.42 12.74
CA ALA A 17 22.10 0.20 12.72
C ALA A 17 23.10 0.24 13.89
N ALA A 18 22.59 0.01 15.10
CA ALA A 18 23.42 -0.24 16.26
C ALA A 18 23.55 -1.76 16.46
N ALA A 19 24.80 -2.19 16.67
CA ALA A 19 25.23 -3.47 17.22
C ALA A 19 25.26 -4.68 16.29
N PHE A 20 26.26 -4.73 15.40
CA PHE A 20 27.12 -5.91 15.35
C PHE A 20 28.56 -5.50 15.64
N GLN A 21 29.17 -6.27 16.54
CA GLN A 21 30.45 -6.02 17.18
C GLN A 21 31.58 -5.91 16.15
N THR A 22 32.25 -4.76 16.09
CA THR A 22 33.54 -4.62 15.43
C THR A 22 34.60 -5.33 16.25
N GLN A 23 35.02 -6.50 15.76
CA GLN A 23 36.31 -7.07 16.12
C GLN A 23 37.39 -6.04 15.76
N THR A 24 38.20 -5.65 16.74
CA THR A 24 39.43 -4.92 16.49
C THR A 24 40.47 -5.94 16.06
N GLU A 25 40.73 -6.02 14.76
CA GLU A 25 41.95 -6.63 14.22
C GLU A 25 42.81 -5.52 13.59
N GLU A 26 44.04 -5.42 14.07
CA GLU A 26 45.14 -4.65 13.47
C GLU A 26 45.52 -5.25 12.10
N PRO A 27 46.24 -4.49 11.24
CA PRO A 27 46.14 -4.62 9.80
C PRO A 27 46.93 -5.82 9.24
N ALA A 28 46.22 -6.82 8.76
CA ALA A 28 46.76 -7.77 7.79
C ALA A 28 46.51 -7.25 6.38
N THR A 29 47.56 -6.70 5.79
CA THR A 29 47.72 -6.49 4.35
C THR A 29 47.50 -7.81 3.61
N GLU A 30 46.28 -8.08 3.14
CA GLU A 30 46.04 -9.03 2.06
C GLU A 30 44.69 -8.73 1.39
N GLN A 31 44.74 -7.77 0.47
CA GLN A 31 43.78 -7.65 -0.59
C GLN A 31 43.94 -8.89 -1.50
N PRO A 32 42.96 -9.78 -1.67
CA PRO A 32 43.04 -10.79 -2.72
C PRO A 32 42.78 -10.06 -4.03
N ALA A 33 43.86 -9.60 -4.64
CA ALA A 33 43.91 -9.28 -6.06
C ALA A 33 43.85 -10.60 -6.86
N THR A 34 42.70 -11.30 -6.84
CA THR A 34 42.53 -12.58 -7.54
C THR A 34 41.15 -12.72 -8.19
N GLY A 35 40.48 -11.62 -8.54
CA GLY A 35 39.19 -11.71 -9.26
C GLY A 35 39.31 -12.26 -10.70
N ALA A 36 40.51 -12.21 -11.30
CA ALA A 36 40.75 -12.72 -12.65
C ALA A 36 41.28 -14.17 -12.66
N THR A 37 42.18 -14.51 -11.73
CA THR A 37 42.79 -15.85 -11.65
C THR A 37 41.85 -16.94 -11.16
N ASP A 38 40.80 -16.60 -10.40
CA ASP A 38 39.80 -17.58 -9.94
C ASP A 38 38.85 -18.02 -11.07
N LEU A 39 38.48 -17.10 -11.98
CA LEU A 39 37.62 -17.45 -13.11
C LEU A 39 38.34 -18.34 -14.11
N ASP A 40 39.64 -18.10 -14.35
CA ASP A 40 40.48 -18.95 -15.20
C ASP A 40 40.70 -20.33 -14.57
N ALA A 41 40.86 -20.41 -13.24
CA ALA A 41 40.95 -21.68 -12.51
C ALA A 41 39.63 -22.47 -12.56
N VAL A 42 38.49 -21.81 -12.31
CA VAL A 42 37.16 -22.42 -12.43
C VAL A 42 36.86 -22.85 -13.86
N ALA A 43 37.27 -22.07 -14.86
CA ALA A 43 37.12 -22.43 -16.27
C ALA A 43 38.01 -23.63 -16.65
N ALA A 44 39.24 -23.71 -16.12
CA ALA A 44 40.14 -24.83 -16.32
C ALA A 44 39.63 -26.12 -15.64
N ASP A 45 39.01 -26.01 -14.47
CA ASP A 45 38.37 -27.15 -13.79
C ASP A 45 37.10 -27.60 -14.53
N LEU A 46 36.24 -26.68 -14.99
CA LEU A 46 35.11 -27.02 -15.86
C LEU A 46 35.55 -27.65 -17.19
N ALA A 47 36.73 -27.30 -17.70
CA ALA A 47 37.28 -27.88 -18.92
C ALA A 47 37.77 -29.32 -18.67
N LYS A 48 38.44 -29.58 -17.54
CA LYS A 48 38.84 -30.94 -17.13
C LYS A 48 37.64 -31.85 -16.87
N ASP A 49 36.57 -31.32 -16.27
CA ASP A 49 35.34 -32.09 -16.03
C ASP A 49 34.65 -32.50 -17.35
N LYS A 50 34.76 -31.69 -18.41
CA LYS A 50 34.25 -32.03 -19.75
C LYS A 50 35.07 -33.10 -20.48
N GLU A 51 36.34 -33.27 -20.11
CA GLU A 51 37.21 -34.33 -20.68
C GLU A 51 36.95 -35.70 -20.05
N GLN A 52 36.30 -35.77 -18.89
CA GLN A 52 35.86 -37.04 -18.32
C GLN A 52 34.61 -37.56 -19.05
N PRO A 53 34.52 -38.87 -19.34
CA PRO A 53 33.32 -39.44 -19.91
C PRO A 53 32.15 -39.20 -18.94
N ASP A 54 31.04 -38.68 -19.46
CA ASP A 54 29.80 -38.49 -18.71
C ASP A 54 29.37 -39.85 -18.13
N GLY A 55 29.53 -39.99 -16.81
CA GLY A 55 29.23 -41.21 -16.08
C GLY A 55 27.73 -41.45 -15.89
N THR A 56 26.87 -40.58 -16.43
CA THR A 56 25.42 -40.72 -16.31
C THR A 56 24.83 -41.68 -17.36
N THR A 57 24.00 -42.59 -16.87
CA THR A 57 23.24 -43.50 -17.72
C THR A 57 22.16 -42.75 -18.53
N PRO A 58 21.73 -43.28 -19.69
CA PRO A 58 20.60 -42.71 -20.44
C PRO A 58 19.32 -42.56 -19.59
N GLU A 59 19.08 -43.49 -18.66
CA GLU A 59 17.97 -43.48 -17.73
C GLU A 59 18.06 -42.31 -16.73
N GLU A 60 19.24 -42.05 -16.17
CA GLU A 60 19.49 -40.92 -15.27
C GLU A 60 19.33 -39.57 -15.99
N ARG A 61 19.80 -39.46 -17.22
CA ARG A 61 19.60 -38.25 -18.05
C ARG A 61 18.11 -38.00 -18.34
N THR A 62 17.36 -39.06 -18.65
CA THR A 62 15.92 -38.96 -18.91
C THR A 62 15.14 -38.58 -17.64
N ASN A 63 15.48 -39.18 -16.50
CA ASN A 63 14.86 -38.86 -15.22
C ASN A 63 15.15 -37.42 -14.79
N THR A 64 16.38 -36.95 -14.98
CA THR A 64 16.77 -35.57 -14.68
C THR A 64 16.02 -34.59 -15.56
N ALA A 65 15.93 -34.85 -16.87
CA ALA A 65 15.16 -34.02 -17.80
C ALA A 65 13.68 -33.94 -17.41
N ARG A 66 13.08 -35.08 -17.01
CA ARG A 66 11.69 -35.11 -16.52
C ARG A 66 11.51 -34.27 -15.26
N LEU A 67 12.36 -34.44 -14.25
CA LEU A 67 12.27 -33.69 -13.00
C LEU A 67 12.48 -32.18 -13.21
N ASN A 68 13.40 -31.80 -14.10
CA ASN A 68 13.61 -30.39 -14.44
C ASN A 68 12.39 -29.80 -15.16
N ALA A 69 11.77 -30.56 -16.07
CA ALA A 69 10.54 -30.13 -16.74
C ALA A 69 9.38 -29.98 -15.74
N GLU A 70 9.23 -30.90 -14.78
CA GLU A 70 8.22 -30.82 -13.72
C GLU A 70 8.46 -29.61 -12.80
N GLN A 71 9.70 -29.35 -12.40
CA GLN A 71 10.05 -28.18 -11.59
C GLN A 71 9.79 -26.87 -12.33
N ALA A 72 10.19 -26.79 -13.61
CA ALA A 72 9.92 -25.62 -14.44
C ALA A 72 8.42 -25.38 -14.62
N ALA A 73 7.63 -26.44 -14.80
CA ALA A 73 6.18 -26.35 -14.92
C ALA A 73 5.54 -25.85 -13.61
N ARG A 74 5.99 -26.36 -12.45
CA ARG A 74 5.52 -25.90 -11.12
C ARG A 74 5.86 -24.43 -10.89
N ALA A 75 7.11 -24.03 -11.11
CA ALA A 75 7.55 -22.65 -10.94
C ALA A 75 6.75 -21.70 -11.84
N LYS A 76 6.47 -22.09 -13.09
CA LYS A 76 5.63 -21.29 -14.00
C LYS A 76 4.20 -21.14 -13.48
N ALA A 77 3.62 -22.22 -12.96
CA ALA A 77 2.26 -22.19 -12.41
C ALA A 77 2.18 -21.29 -11.16
N GLU A 78 3.15 -21.41 -10.25
CA GLU A 78 3.26 -20.59 -9.04
C GLU A 78 3.46 -19.12 -9.38
N ASN A 79 4.35 -18.79 -10.33
CA ASN A 79 4.55 -17.40 -10.77
C ASN A 79 3.28 -16.82 -11.39
N THR A 80 2.59 -17.58 -12.25
CA THR A 80 1.31 -17.15 -12.82
C THR A 80 0.27 -16.88 -11.72
N ALA A 81 0.17 -17.78 -10.75
CA ALA A 81 -0.77 -17.63 -9.64
C ALA A 81 -0.43 -16.43 -8.75
N TYR A 82 0.85 -16.19 -8.51
CA TYR A 82 1.33 -15.02 -7.77
C TYR A 82 1.00 -13.71 -8.50
N GLU A 83 1.31 -13.62 -9.79
CA GLU A 83 0.99 -12.43 -10.60
C GLU A 83 -0.52 -12.13 -10.61
N GLN A 84 -1.35 -13.16 -10.69
CA GLN A 84 -2.80 -13.02 -10.58
C GLN A 84 -3.25 -12.49 -9.22
N GLN A 85 -2.65 -12.97 -8.13
CA GLN A 85 -2.96 -12.47 -6.78
C GLN A 85 -2.55 -11.00 -6.61
N VAL A 86 -1.38 -10.61 -7.12
CA VAL A 86 -0.92 -9.21 -7.09
C VAL A 86 -1.87 -8.32 -7.89
N ALA A 87 -2.27 -8.76 -9.09
CA ALA A 87 -3.22 -8.02 -9.91
C ALA A 87 -4.60 -7.89 -9.24
N ALA A 88 -5.11 -8.96 -8.62
CA ALA A 88 -6.37 -8.93 -7.89
C ALA A 88 -6.32 -7.98 -6.70
N ALA A 89 -5.26 -8.03 -5.88
CA ALA A 89 -5.08 -7.13 -4.75
C ALA A 89 -5.02 -5.65 -5.19
N ALA A 90 -4.30 -5.35 -6.27
CA ALA A 90 -4.24 -3.99 -6.81
C ALA A 90 -5.62 -3.49 -7.29
N GLN A 91 -6.45 -4.35 -7.87
CA GLN A 91 -7.81 -4.00 -8.27
C GLN A 91 -8.73 -3.77 -7.07
N GLU A 92 -8.60 -4.59 -6.03
CA GLU A 92 -9.36 -4.43 -4.78
C GLU A 92 -9.02 -3.09 -4.10
N GLU A 93 -7.73 -2.75 -4.02
CA GLU A 93 -7.28 -1.46 -3.45
C GLU A 93 -7.79 -0.27 -4.26
N ALA A 94 -7.73 -0.33 -5.59
CA ALA A 94 -8.23 0.72 -6.45
C ALA A 94 -9.75 0.89 -6.31
N ALA A 95 -10.50 -0.22 -6.26
CA ALA A 95 -11.95 -0.20 -6.06
C ALA A 95 -12.33 0.35 -4.69
N ALA A 96 -11.62 -0.04 -3.63
CA ALA A 96 -11.85 0.47 -2.27
C ALA A 96 -11.59 1.98 -2.18
N GLN A 97 -10.52 2.47 -2.81
CA GLN A 97 -10.22 3.91 -2.86
C GLN A 97 -11.30 4.69 -3.62
N ALA A 98 -11.77 4.17 -4.75
CA ALA A 98 -12.85 4.78 -5.52
C ALA A 98 -14.15 4.84 -4.71
N ALA A 99 -14.54 3.72 -4.08
CA ALA A 99 -15.73 3.66 -3.24
C ALA A 99 -15.65 4.65 -2.06
N TYR A 100 -14.50 4.72 -1.39
CA TYR A 100 -14.29 5.68 -0.30
C TYR A 100 -14.43 7.14 -0.75
N ALA A 101 -13.87 7.48 -1.92
CA ALA A 101 -13.99 8.82 -2.49
C ALA A 101 -15.45 9.17 -2.81
N ASP A 102 -16.18 8.24 -3.43
CA ASP A 102 -17.59 8.41 -3.79
C ASP A 102 -18.47 8.56 -2.55
N GLU A 103 -18.28 7.71 -1.53
CA GLU A 103 -19.02 7.78 -0.27
C GLU A 103 -18.74 9.09 0.46
N THR A 104 -17.49 9.54 0.48
CA THR A 104 -17.10 10.83 1.09
C THR A 104 -17.76 12.00 0.37
N ALA A 105 -17.77 11.99 -0.96
CA ALA A 105 -18.42 13.02 -1.76
C ALA A 105 -19.94 13.05 -1.51
N ALA A 106 -20.58 11.88 -1.45
CA ALA A 106 -22.01 11.76 -1.16
C ALA A 106 -22.35 12.27 0.25
N TYR A 107 -21.54 11.91 1.26
CA TYR A 107 -21.72 12.35 2.64
C TYR A 107 -21.62 13.87 2.76
N GLU A 108 -20.58 14.48 2.18
CA GLU A 108 -20.40 15.93 2.23
C GLU A 108 -21.49 16.68 1.43
N ALA A 109 -21.95 16.12 0.32
CA ALA A 109 -23.09 16.67 -0.42
C ALA A 109 -24.38 16.63 0.40
N GLU A 110 -24.67 15.52 1.09
CA GLU A 110 -25.84 15.39 1.93
C GLU A 110 -25.79 16.34 3.14
N LYS A 111 -24.62 16.47 3.77
CA LYS A 111 -24.39 17.45 4.83
C LYS A 111 -24.65 18.88 4.35
N ALA A 112 -24.20 19.24 3.15
CA ALA A 112 -24.49 20.55 2.56
C ALA A 112 -25.99 20.74 2.27
N ARG A 113 -26.66 19.71 1.77
CA ARG A 113 -28.12 19.72 1.53
C ARG A 113 -28.89 19.96 2.82
N VAL A 114 -28.58 19.20 3.88
CA VAL A 114 -29.21 19.33 5.20
C VAL A 114 -28.93 20.71 5.81
N ALA A 115 -27.71 21.22 5.68
CA ALA A 115 -27.38 22.57 6.17
C ALA A 115 -28.17 23.66 5.43
N ALA A 116 -28.34 23.53 4.12
CA ALA A 116 -29.14 24.45 3.31
C ALA A 116 -30.63 24.39 3.70
N GLU A 117 -31.17 23.18 3.89
CA GLU A 117 -32.54 22.98 4.34
C GLU A 117 -32.76 23.57 5.74
N ALA A 118 -31.84 23.32 6.68
CA ALA A 118 -31.90 23.89 8.02
C ALA A 118 -31.83 25.43 8.01
N ALA A 119 -30.99 26.02 7.15
CA ALA A 119 -30.92 27.47 6.99
C ALA A 119 -32.24 28.04 6.44
N ALA A 120 -32.84 27.40 5.43
CA ALA A 120 -34.12 27.81 4.88
C ALA A 120 -35.25 27.72 5.92
N GLN A 121 -35.29 26.63 6.71
CA GLN A 121 -36.28 26.49 7.79
C GLN A 121 -36.08 27.53 8.89
N ARG A 122 -34.84 27.89 9.24
CA ARG A 122 -34.58 28.97 10.19
C ARG A 122 -35.07 30.32 9.67
N GLN A 123 -34.78 30.66 8.42
CA GLN A 123 -35.28 31.91 7.82
C GLN A 123 -36.81 31.98 7.82
N LYS A 124 -37.47 30.88 7.49
CA LYS A 124 -38.93 30.79 7.55
C LYS A 124 -39.44 30.97 8.98
N TRP A 125 -38.84 30.29 9.95
CA TRP A 125 -39.22 30.42 11.35
C TRP A 125 -39.02 31.85 11.87
N GLU A 126 -37.90 32.49 11.55
CA GLU A 126 -37.63 33.90 11.91
C GLU A 126 -38.69 34.84 11.32
N ALA A 127 -39.09 34.62 10.07
CA ALA A 127 -40.16 35.37 9.42
C ALA A 127 -41.54 35.12 10.08
N ASP A 128 -41.85 33.88 10.43
CA ASP A 128 -43.10 33.51 11.11
C ASP A 128 -43.19 34.14 12.51
N VAL A 129 -42.08 34.13 13.25
CA VAL A 129 -41.95 34.79 14.55
C VAL A 129 -42.12 36.30 14.42
N ALA A 130 -41.50 36.92 13.41
CA ALA A 130 -41.65 38.36 13.17
C ALA A 130 -43.10 38.73 12.82
N ALA A 131 -43.77 37.96 11.96
CA ALA A 131 -45.18 38.17 11.60
C ALA A 131 -46.11 38.02 12.81
N CYS A 132 -45.92 36.97 13.62
CA CYS A 132 -46.66 36.76 14.86
C CYS A 132 -46.49 37.94 15.83
N LYS A 133 -45.24 38.42 16.04
CA LYS A 133 -44.95 39.59 16.88
C LYS A 133 -45.58 40.88 16.34
N ALA A 134 -45.74 40.99 15.03
CA ALA A 134 -46.42 42.12 14.38
C ALA A 134 -47.96 42.02 14.45
N GLY A 135 -48.52 40.95 15.03
CA GLY A 135 -49.95 40.77 15.25
C GLY A 135 -50.64 39.81 14.28
N ASP A 136 -49.92 39.20 13.32
CA ASP A 136 -50.48 38.12 12.50
C ASP A 136 -50.52 36.81 13.30
N THR A 137 -51.60 36.63 14.04
CA THR A 137 -51.82 35.47 14.92
C THR A 137 -51.88 34.14 14.16
N THR A 138 -52.12 34.16 12.84
CA THR A 138 -52.16 32.94 12.02
C THR A 138 -50.78 32.32 11.80
N ARG A 139 -49.71 33.10 12.02
CA ARG A 139 -48.31 32.68 11.87
C ARG A 139 -47.65 32.32 13.20
N CYS A 140 -48.36 32.46 14.32
CA CYS A 140 -47.85 32.07 15.63
C CYS A 140 -47.70 30.55 15.73
N ALA A 141 -46.70 30.09 16.49
CA ALA A 141 -46.54 28.68 16.79
C ALA A 141 -47.80 28.16 17.50
N GLN A 142 -48.40 27.10 16.98
CA GLN A 142 -49.52 26.44 17.66
C GLN A 142 -49.03 25.72 18.91
N PRO A 143 -49.83 25.69 19.98
CA PRO A 143 -49.49 24.92 21.17
C PRO A 143 -49.30 23.45 20.81
N ALA A 144 -48.22 22.84 21.29
CA ALA A 144 -47.95 21.43 21.04
C ALA A 144 -49.08 20.57 21.65
N THR A 145 -49.72 19.73 20.83
CA THR A 145 -50.64 18.71 21.32
C THR A 145 -49.82 17.60 21.97
N PRO A 146 -50.09 17.24 23.25
CA PRO A 146 -49.36 16.17 23.90
C PRO A 146 -49.60 14.84 23.16
N PRO A 147 -48.59 13.94 23.11
CA PRO A 147 -48.76 12.62 22.53
C PRO A 147 -49.89 11.87 23.24
N LYS A 148 -50.74 11.19 22.47
CA LYS A 148 -51.84 10.39 22.99
C LYS A 148 -51.24 9.16 23.71
N PRO A 149 -51.69 8.83 24.93
CA PRO A 149 -51.18 7.68 25.69
C PRO A 149 -51.43 6.35 24.97
#